data_AF-A0A6B2S5L2-F1
#
_entry.id   AF-A0A6B2S5L2-F1
#
_cell.length_a   1.000
_cell.length_b   1.000
_cell.length_c   1.000
_cell.angle_alpha   90.00
_cell.angle_beta   90.00
_cell.angle_gamma   90.00
#
_symmetry.space_group_name_H-M   'P 1'
#
loop_
_entity.id
_entity.type
_entity.pdbx_description
1 polymer ?
#
loop_
_entity_poly.entity_id
_entity_poly.type
_entity_poly.pdbx_seq_one_letter_code
_entity_poly.pdbx_strand_id
1 'polypeptide(L)' 'ELYGSAGAVAAQALRRIGAGPTSGGTPGTRLTVLLGGHEAPLPTAALTYLEGRLLQAVSPAL' A
#
# COMPACT_ATOMS: atom_id res chain seq x y z
N GLU A 1 2.96 -0.67 21.41
CA GLU A 1 2.60 0.44 20.52
C GLU A 1 3.75 0.79 19.57
N LEU A 2 3.92 0.06 18.46
CA LEU A 2 5.00 0.32 17.47
C LEU A 2 4.72 1.53 16.55
N TYR A 3 3.58 2.21 16.71
CA TYR A 3 3.09 3.25 15.80
C TYR A 3 2.64 4.53 16.49
N GLY A 4 3.16 4.84 17.69
CA GLY A 4 2.63 5.91 18.56
C GLY A 4 2.45 7.29 17.89
N SER A 5 3.28 7.63 16.89
CA SER A 5 3.15 8.87 16.13
C SER A 5 2.63 8.70 14.69
N ALA A 6 2.60 7.47 14.17
CA ALA A 6 2.33 7.23 12.74
C ALA A 6 0.95 7.75 12.31
N GLY A 7 -0.08 7.55 13.15
CA GLY A 7 -1.42 8.07 12.89
C GLY A 7 -1.48 9.60 12.80
N ALA A 8 -0.80 10.29 13.72
CA ALA A 8 -0.76 11.76 13.74
C ALA A 8 -0.01 12.32 12.52
N VAL A 9 1.10 11.69 12.13
CA VAL A 9 1.88 12.09 10.94
C VAL A 9 1.08 11.86 9.65
N ALA A 10 0.41 10.71 9.52
CA ALA A 10 -0.43 10.41 8.36
C ALA A 10 -1.58 11.42 8.23
N ALA A 11 -2.28 11.72 9.32
CA ALA A 11 -3.35 12.72 9.33
C ALA A 11 -2.84 14.12 8.92
N GLN A 12 -1.68 14.53 9.43
CA GLN A 12 -1.09 15.83 9.10
C GLN A 12 -0.62 15.91 7.65
N ALA A 13 -0.02 14.85 7.10
CA ALA A 13 0.40 14.80 5.71
C ALA A 13 -0.80 14.92 4.76
N LEU A 14 -1.88 14.16 5.01
CA LEU A 14 -3.11 14.20 4.22
C LEU A 14 -3.75 15.60 4.22
N ARG A 15 -3.80 16.26 5.39
CA ARG A 15 -4.31 17.64 5.49
C ARG A 15 -3.50 18.62 4.64
N ARG A 16 -2.17 18.50 4.64
CA ARG A 16 -1.28 19.40 3.89
C ARG A 16 -1.43 19.26 2.37
N ILE A 17 -1.64 18.04 1.88
CA ILE A 17 -1.82 17.80 0.45
C ILE A 17 -3.27 18.07 -0.02
N GLY A 18 -4.16 18.49 0.88
CA GLY A 18 -5.58 18.73 0.56
C GLY A 18 -6.35 17.45 0.23
N ALA A 19 -5.83 16.27 0.59
CA ALA A 19 -6.51 15.00 0.38
C ALA A 19 -7.69 14.90 1.36
N GLY A 20 -8.91 15.08 0.83
CA GLY A 20 -10.14 14.82 1.57
C GLY A 20 -10.39 13.31 1.74
N PRO A 21 -11.21 12.90 2.72
CA PRO A 21 -11.61 11.51 2.86
C PRO A 21 -12.44 11.07 1.65
N THR A 22 -11.87 10.20 0.80
CA THR A 22 -12.61 9.51 -0.27
C THR A 22 -13.20 8.22 0.27
N SER A 23 -14.36 8.32 0.94
CA SER A 23 -15.07 7.17 1.52
C SER A 23 -15.76 6.24 0.50
N GLY A 24 -15.52 6.42 -0.81
CA GLY A 24 -16.22 5.69 -1.88
C GLY A 24 -15.33 4.99 -2.89
N GLY A 25 -14.02 4.91 -2.65
CA GLY A 25 -13.12 4.22 -3.58
C GLY A 25 -13.41 2.72 -3.61
N THR A 26 -13.67 2.16 -4.79
CA THR A 26 -13.75 0.71 -4.97
C THR A 26 -12.39 0.10 -4.59
N PRO A 27 -12.34 -0.90 -3.71
CA PRO A 27 -11.10 -1.60 -3.39
C PRO A 27 -10.44 -2.11 -4.66
N GLY A 28 -9.13 -1.90 -4.80
CA GLY A 28 -8.37 -2.47 -5.91
C GLY A 28 -8.44 -4.00 -5.88
N THR A 29 -8.59 -4.62 -7.06
CA THR A 29 -8.66 -6.08 -7.19
C THR A 29 -7.29 -6.73 -7.42
N ARG A 30 -6.22 -5.92 -7.46
CA ARG A 30 -4.86 -6.33 -7.82
C ARG A 30 -3.81 -5.66 -6.93
N LEU A 31 -2.69 -6.35 -6.75
CA LEU A 31 -1.46 -5.79 -6.20
C LEU A 31 -0.85 -4.73 -7.14
N THR A 32 -0.66 -3.51 -6.65
CA THR A 32 0.11 -2.45 -7.30
C THR A 32 1.44 -2.27 -6.58
N VAL A 33 2.56 -2.39 -7.30
CA VAL A 33 3.91 -2.15 -6.76
C VAL A 33 4.42 -0.81 -7.28
N LEU A 34 4.92 0.03 -6.38
CA LEU A 34 5.55 1.30 -6.73
C LEU A 34 7.07 1.19 -6.54
N LEU A 35 7.84 1.28 -7.63
CA LEU A 35 9.30 1.30 -7.63
C LEU A 35 9.78 2.69 -8.03
N GLY A 36 10.39 3.42 -7.08
CA GLY A 36 10.84 4.79 -7.32
C GLY A 36 9.71 5.78 -7.64
N GLY A 37 8.48 5.49 -7.17
CA GLY A 37 7.29 6.31 -7.43
C GLY A 37 6.51 5.94 -8.71
N HIS A 38 6.97 4.93 -9.46
CA HIS A 38 6.30 4.46 -10.67
C HIS A 38 5.71 3.07 -10.47
N GLU A 39 4.57 2.79 -11.10
CA GLU A 39 4.02 1.44 -11.13
C GLU A 39 4.95 0.47 -11.85
N ALA A 40 5.15 -0.70 -11.26
CA ALA A 40 6.05 -1.74 -11.74
C ALA A 40 5.49 -3.13 -11.45
N PRO A 41 5.97 -4.19 -12.14
CA PRO A 41 5.70 -5.56 -11.72
C PRO A 41 6.42 -5.88 -10.40
N LEU A 42 5.95 -6.92 -9.69
CA LEU A 42 6.62 -7.44 -8.51
C LEU A 42 8.04 -7.92 -8.89
N PRO A 43 9.12 -7.34 -8.33
CA PRO A 43 10.48 -7.73 -8.67
C PRO A 43 10.75 -9.19 -8.30
N THR A 44 11.47 -9.92 -9.16
CA THR A 44 11.83 -11.32 -8.90
C THR A 44 12.62 -11.50 -7.59
N ALA A 45 13.45 -10.52 -7.23
CA ALA A 45 14.18 -10.51 -5.96
C ALA A 45 13.26 -10.54 -4.71
N ALA A 46 12.03 -10.03 -4.81
CA ALA A 46 11.08 -10.09 -3.71
C ALA A 46 10.67 -11.54 -3.38
N LEU A 47 10.73 -12.44 -4.36
CA LEU A 47 10.30 -13.84 -4.21
C LEU A 47 11.29 -14.71 -3.42
N THR A 48 12.50 -14.20 -3.20
CA THR A 48 13.46 -14.80 -2.26
C THR A 48 12.93 -14.74 -0.82
N TYR A 49 12.09 -13.75 -0.50
CA TYR A 49 11.47 -13.59 0.81
C TYR A 49 10.15 -14.37 0.89
N LEU A 50 9.87 -14.94 2.07
CA LEU A 50 8.63 -15.68 2.32
C LEU A 50 7.41 -14.77 2.09
N GLU A 51 7.49 -13.55 2.57
CA GLU A 51 6.47 -12.51 2.48
C GLU A 51 6.20 -12.14 1.02
N GLY A 52 7.25 -12.00 0.20
CA GLY A 52 7.09 -11.69 -1.22
C GLY A 52 6.39 -12.80 -2.00
N ARG A 53 6.51 -14.06 -1.59
CA ARG A 53 5.74 -15.17 -2.18
C ARG A 53 4.25 -15.10 -1.84
N LEU A 54 3.90 -14.65 -0.64
CA LEU A 54 2.49 -14.48 -0.24
C LEU A 54 1.78 -13.45 -1.11
N LEU A 55 2.50 -12.40 -1.56
CA LEU A 55 1.96 -11.37 -2.44
C LEU A 55 1.54 -11.88 -3.82
N GLN A 56 2.09 -13.01 -4.31
CA GLN A 56 1.63 -13.61 -5.56
C GLN A 56 0.24 -14.24 -5.46
N ALA A 57 -0.15 -14.65 -4.26
CA ALA A 57 -1.40 -15.39 -4.01
C ALA A 57 -2.54 -14.50 -3.51
N VAL A 58 -2.34 -13.18 -3.42
CA VAL A 58 -3.36 -12.25 -2.91
C VAL A 58 -4.52 -12.16 -3.91
N SER A 59 -5.70 -12.60 -3.46
CA SER A 59 -6.99 -12.28 -4.05
C SER A 59 -7.67 -11.16 -3.26
N PRO A 60 -8.55 -10.35 -3.89
CA PRO A 60 -9.34 -9.38 -3.16
C PRO A 60 -10.12 -10.06 -2.02
N ALA A 61 -10.20 -9.40 -0.86
CA ALA A 61 -11.07 -9.82 0.22
C ALA A 61 -12.53 -9.56 -0.19
N LEU A 62 -13.36 -10.61 -0.10
CA LEU A 62 -14.80 -10.57 -0.41
C LEU A 62 -15.56 -9.68 0.58
#